data_AF-A0A5E4ZM94-F1
#
_entry.id   AF-A0A5E4ZM94-F1
#
_cell.length_a   1.000
_cell.length_b   1.000
_cell.length_c   1.000
_cell.angle_alpha   90.00
_cell.angle_beta   90.00
_cell.angle_gamma   90.00
#
_symmetry.space_group_name_H-M   'P 1'
#
loop_
_entity.id
_entity.type
_entity.pdbx_description
1 polymer ?
#
loop_
_entity_poly.entity_id
_entity_poly.type
_entity_poly.pdbx_seq_one_letter_code
_entity_poly.pdbx_strand_id
1 'polypeptide(L)'
;MTVTLIRCVVSQRMAGWCRVSMSLALAFAALCAHAQALPGPDVAQLVNQRYASRVQRCGMDRPIWMCSGLIVRPLSGGASQQFAALTADETQTQSVNLAFVRGDLRTSSLGATAGFILADGFTAAGWGKPYDVRCVYPVAVSPPGVSGSHGCDMLGSGPPAPPDWSSCMSNGVTDATAWVAHFIANGQNILRQCSLSAHDAGQFHAAMQAHEQLTDVLAQTALSLLSAAWNPAAPTTLPIQAFYYDASTPGQLLQAQRYQMQYFTAAGQWMPILRVMFVPGQGATFGFDETDQLEEGFRVAERLTKRYADVSPSCNGGKDPAYYCDGVLIRMVAVKDMPVWNPRTDYIARDGVSYSYLRADAKVTAVAGWTGGTGFIMKEFNAPSGQPLILKCSFPTDAGTGGRSESCFSSAADKRFCDQLGVTSYATWYARYANTNIGVHCPFRPDPTSFQLSITIRRDFPSDVILGYRHNEITMKPWPPNIPAKLPLEAFVAVGNVFADARIIQQGYFDATGRFLPIIRVNVTAAPTQIFIYAPGDQIGAQ
;
A
#
# COMPACT_ATOMS: atom_id res chain seq x y z
N MET A 1 -54.74 -70.66 -8.84
CA MET A 1 -55.07 -70.88 -10.26
C MET A 1 -55.81 -69.63 -10.69
N THR A 2 -55.28 -68.72 -11.49
CA THR A 2 -54.69 -68.92 -12.82
C THR A 2 -53.65 -67.83 -13.09
N VAL A 3 -52.57 -68.25 -13.76
CA VAL A 3 -51.41 -67.46 -14.17
C VAL A 3 -51.74 -66.67 -15.44
N THR A 4 -51.28 -65.42 -15.56
CA THR A 4 -50.85 -64.89 -16.86
C THR A 4 -49.68 -63.92 -16.66
N LEU A 5 -48.52 -64.34 -17.16
CA LEU A 5 -47.31 -63.54 -17.29
C LEU A 5 -47.45 -62.54 -18.44
N ILE A 6 -47.00 -61.30 -18.23
CA ILE A 6 -46.38 -60.51 -19.30
C ILE A 6 -45.00 -60.08 -18.82
N ARG A 7 -43.97 -60.59 -19.52
CA ARG A 7 -42.58 -60.15 -19.41
C ARG A 7 -42.48 -58.72 -19.94
N CYS A 8 -41.78 -57.84 -19.22
CA CYS A 8 -41.13 -56.69 -19.84
C CYS A 8 -39.65 -56.68 -19.44
N VAL A 9 -38.81 -56.67 -20.48
CA VAL A 9 -37.36 -56.80 -20.44
C VAL A 9 -36.72 -55.53 -19.89
N VAL A 10 -35.70 -55.71 -19.06
CA VAL A 10 -34.84 -54.68 -18.44
C VAL A 10 -34.11 -53.85 -19.50
N SER A 11 -34.08 -52.53 -19.34
CA SER A 11 -33.08 -51.67 -20.00
C SER A 11 -32.22 -50.98 -18.93
N GLN A 12 -30.97 -51.43 -18.85
CA GLN A 12 -29.89 -50.95 -17.97
C GLN A 12 -29.37 -49.54 -18.37
N ARG A 13 -30.23 -48.57 -18.66
CA ARG A 13 -29.79 -47.23 -19.13
C ARG A 13 -30.03 -46.05 -18.17
N MET A 14 -30.48 -46.28 -16.94
CA MET A 14 -30.73 -45.19 -15.97
C MET A 14 -29.75 -45.11 -14.79
N ALA A 15 -28.84 -46.08 -14.61
CA ALA A 15 -27.89 -46.05 -13.49
C ALA A 15 -26.59 -45.26 -13.78
N GLY A 16 -26.31 -44.90 -15.04
CA GLY A 16 -25.10 -44.17 -15.43
C GLY A 16 -25.20 -42.64 -15.31
N TRP A 17 -26.41 -42.08 -15.37
CA TRP A 17 -26.59 -40.61 -15.39
C TRP A 17 -26.62 -39.99 -13.99
N CYS A 18 -27.08 -40.71 -12.96
CA CYS A 18 -27.02 -40.19 -11.58
C CYS A 18 -25.60 -40.13 -10.99
N ARG A 19 -24.65 -40.96 -11.48
CA ARG A 19 -23.26 -40.92 -10.97
C ARG A 19 -22.43 -39.79 -11.59
N VAL A 20 -22.65 -39.45 -12.87
CA VAL A 20 -21.91 -38.38 -13.53
C VAL A 20 -22.36 -36.99 -13.06
N SER A 21 -23.66 -36.80 -12.79
CA SER A 21 -24.17 -35.52 -12.29
C SER A 21 -23.74 -35.21 -10.85
N MET A 22 -23.53 -36.23 -10.01
CA MET A 22 -23.05 -36.05 -8.64
C MET A 22 -21.53 -35.80 -8.58
N SER A 23 -20.76 -36.36 -9.52
CA SER A 23 -19.32 -36.06 -9.67
C SER A 23 -19.03 -34.68 -10.26
N LEU A 24 -19.89 -34.17 -11.17
CA LEU A 24 -19.74 -32.81 -11.71
C LEU A 24 -20.10 -31.72 -10.68
N ALA A 25 -21.07 -31.97 -9.80
CA ALA A 25 -21.45 -31.04 -8.73
C ALA A 25 -20.37 -30.93 -7.64
N LEU A 26 -19.68 -32.03 -7.30
CA LEU A 26 -18.52 -31.98 -6.40
C LEU A 26 -17.28 -31.34 -7.06
N ALA A 27 -17.09 -31.50 -8.37
CA ALA A 27 -16.01 -30.83 -9.10
C ALA A 27 -16.23 -29.31 -9.24
N PHE A 28 -17.49 -28.85 -9.35
CA PHE A 28 -17.82 -27.41 -9.37
C PHE A 28 -17.80 -26.76 -7.98
N ALA A 29 -18.10 -27.51 -6.91
CA ALA A 29 -17.95 -27.01 -5.54
C ALA A 29 -16.48 -26.88 -5.09
N ALA A 30 -15.56 -27.60 -5.73
CA ALA A 30 -14.12 -27.54 -5.43
C ALA A 30 -13.38 -26.36 -6.11
N LEU A 31 -14.04 -25.56 -6.94
CA LEU A 31 -13.41 -24.47 -7.71
C LEU A 31 -13.73 -23.05 -7.20
N CYS A 32 -14.56 -22.86 -6.16
CA CYS A 32 -15.00 -21.53 -5.73
C CYS A 32 -15.09 -21.35 -4.21
N ALA A 33 -14.04 -21.75 -3.48
CA ALA A 33 -13.82 -21.27 -2.12
C ALA A 33 -12.33 -20.95 -1.90
N HIS A 34 -11.75 -20.13 -2.79
CA HIS A 34 -10.66 -19.29 -2.33
C HIS A 34 -11.32 -18.32 -1.35
N ALA A 35 -11.17 -18.56 -0.04
CA ALA A 35 -11.53 -17.58 0.96
C ALA A 35 -10.80 -16.28 0.58
N GLN A 36 -11.53 -15.34 0.01
CA GLN A 36 -10.97 -14.07 -0.41
C GLN A 36 -10.47 -13.40 0.87
N ALA A 37 -9.20 -12.99 0.89
CA ALA A 37 -8.69 -12.16 1.97
C ALA A 37 -9.60 -10.92 2.09
N LEU A 38 -9.96 -10.56 3.32
CA LEU A 38 -10.82 -9.41 3.56
C LEU A 38 -10.18 -8.14 2.98
N PRO A 39 -10.95 -7.25 2.34
CA PRO A 39 -10.47 -5.94 1.93
C PRO A 39 -9.83 -5.17 3.09
N GLY A 40 -8.80 -4.38 2.80
CA GLY A 40 -8.11 -3.57 3.80
C GLY A 40 -9.01 -2.68 4.69
N PRO A 41 -10.04 -2.00 4.14
CA PRO A 41 -11.00 -1.24 4.97
C PRO A 41 -11.75 -2.12 5.98
N ASP A 42 -12.16 -3.32 5.59
CA ASP A 42 -12.87 -4.26 6.46
C ASP A 42 -11.94 -4.78 7.56
N VAL A 43 -10.67 -5.03 7.22
CA VAL A 43 -9.65 -5.37 8.21
C VAL A 43 -9.46 -4.25 9.23
N ALA A 44 -9.40 -2.98 8.77
CA ALA A 44 -9.31 -1.83 9.68
C ALA A 44 -10.54 -1.75 10.61
N GLN A 45 -11.74 -1.99 10.08
CA GLN A 45 -12.96 -2.03 10.87
C GLN A 45 -12.92 -3.12 11.94
N LEU A 46 -12.53 -4.35 11.59
CA LEU A 46 -12.42 -5.47 12.53
C LEU A 46 -11.39 -5.20 13.63
N VAL A 47 -10.24 -4.63 13.26
CA VAL A 47 -9.20 -4.23 14.22
C VAL A 47 -9.74 -3.17 15.19
N ASN A 48 -10.41 -2.12 14.70
CA ASN A 48 -11.01 -1.11 15.58
C ASN A 48 -12.10 -1.71 16.48
N GLN A 49 -12.94 -2.63 15.98
CA GLN A 49 -13.96 -3.31 16.78
C GLN A 49 -13.34 -4.14 17.91
N ARG A 50 -12.28 -4.92 17.62
CA ARG A 50 -11.55 -5.69 18.65
C ARG A 50 -10.90 -4.78 19.69
N TYR A 51 -10.34 -3.64 19.27
CA TYR A 51 -9.76 -2.65 20.17
C TYR A 51 -10.81 -1.97 21.06
N ALA A 52 -11.99 -1.67 20.51
CA ALA A 52 -13.09 -1.03 21.22
C ALA A 52 -13.91 -2.00 22.11
N SER A 53 -13.73 -3.31 21.96
CA SER A 53 -14.40 -4.30 22.79
C SER A 53 -14.02 -4.17 24.28
N ARG A 54 -14.98 -4.46 25.17
CA ARG A 54 -14.87 -4.34 26.64
C ARG A 54 -15.30 -5.60 27.38
N VAL A 55 -15.38 -6.73 26.68
CA VAL A 55 -15.76 -8.01 27.31
C VAL A 55 -14.74 -8.40 28.38
N GLN A 56 -15.22 -8.95 29.49
CA GLN A 56 -14.35 -9.47 30.56
C GLN A 56 -13.86 -10.90 30.28
N ARG A 57 -14.51 -11.58 29.34
CA ARG A 57 -14.16 -12.92 28.84
C ARG A 57 -14.81 -13.15 27.49
N CYS A 58 -14.26 -14.09 26.75
CA CYS A 58 -14.82 -14.55 25.49
C CYS A 58 -15.88 -15.64 25.73
N GLY A 59 -16.62 -16.01 24.67
CA GLY A 59 -17.61 -17.08 24.74
C GLY A 59 -16.99 -18.40 25.23
N MET A 60 -17.78 -19.23 25.92
CA MET A 60 -17.34 -20.49 26.53
C MET A 60 -16.20 -20.33 27.57
N ASP A 61 -16.24 -19.24 28.33
CA ASP A 61 -15.27 -18.90 29.39
C ASP A 61 -13.82 -18.86 28.89
N ARG A 62 -13.64 -18.45 27.63
CA ARG A 62 -12.32 -18.32 27.02
C ARG A 62 -11.66 -16.99 27.40
N PRO A 63 -10.32 -16.95 27.51
CA PRO A 63 -9.57 -15.75 27.86
C PRO A 63 -9.72 -14.66 26.79
N ILE A 64 -9.62 -13.39 27.22
CA ILE A 64 -9.99 -12.20 26.43
C ILE A 64 -9.26 -12.12 25.08
N TRP A 65 -7.98 -12.51 25.03
CA TRP A 65 -7.17 -12.46 23.81
C TRP A 65 -7.72 -13.31 22.66
N MET A 66 -8.61 -14.27 22.95
CA MET A 66 -9.24 -15.10 21.93
C MET A 66 -10.30 -14.37 21.09
N CYS A 67 -10.80 -13.21 21.51
CA CYS A 67 -11.87 -12.49 20.80
C CYS A 67 -11.84 -10.96 20.92
N SER A 68 -11.02 -10.40 21.83
CA SER A 68 -11.07 -8.99 22.20
C SER A 68 -9.67 -8.45 22.48
N GLY A 69 -9.47 -7.16 22.22
CA GLY A 69 -8.14 -6.56 22.23
C GLY A 69 -7.31 -6.97 21.01
N LEU A 70 -6.21 -6.26 20.82
CA LEU A 70 -5.26 -6.48 19.75
C LEU A 70 -4.03 -7.18 20.30
N ILE A 71 -3.53 -8.12 19.50
CA ILE A 71 -2.28 -8.83 19.77
C ILE A 71 -1.33 -8.36 18.69
N VAL A 72 -0.31 -7.65 19.13
CA VAL A 72 0.58 -6.90 18.26
C VAL A 72 1.99 -7.44 18.43
N ARG A 73 2.72 -7.58 17.34
CA ARG A 73 4.16 -7.76 17.34
C ARG A 73 4.82 -6.44 16.95
N PRO A 74 5.31 -5.66 17.92
CA PRO A 74 6.13 -4.50 17.64
C PRO A 74 7.50 -4.98 17.15
N LEU A 75 8.03 -4.39 16.08
CA LEU A 75 9.32 -4.78 15.53
C LEU A 75 10.35 -3.68 15.76
N SER A 76 11.24 -3.91 16.72
CA SER A 76 12.38 -3.05 17.03
C SER A 76 13.70 -3.83 16.91
N GLY A 77 14.83 -3.12 16.76
CA GLY A 77 16.14 -3.73 16.63
C GLY A 77 16.30 -4.58 15.36
N GLY A 78 17.11 -5.64 15.40
CA GLY A 78 17.40 -6.49 14.22
C GLY A 78 16.18 -7.19 13.62
N ALA A 79 15.16 -7.50 14.43
CA ALA A 79 13.89 -8.07 13.96
C ALA A 79 13.11 -7.11 13.05
N SER A 80 13.42 -5.81 13.08
CA SER A 80 12.84 -4.85 12.14
C SER A 80 13.26 -5.09 10.68
N GLN A 81 14.33 -5.85 10.42
CA GLN A 81 14.77 -6.18 9.07
C GLN A 81 14.01 -7.36 8.47
N GLN A 82 13.59 -8.32 9.30
CA GLN A 82 12.84 -9.52 8.88
C GLN A 82 11.69 -9.74 9.85
N PHE A 83 10.44 -9.56 9.41
CA PHE A 83 9.30 -9.50 10.33
C PHE A 83 9.09 -10.78 11.16
N ALA A 84 9.46 -11.95 10.62
CA ALA A 84 9.32 -13.24 11.28
C ALA A 84 10.53 -13.62 12.15
N ALA A 85 11.57 -12.79 12.24
CA ALA A 85 12.75 -13.09 13.04
C ALA A 85 12.45 -13.09 14.54
N LEU A 86 13.13 -13.99 15.26
CA LEU A 86 13.14 -14.07 16.71
C LEU A 86 14.41 -13.43 17.25
N THR A 87 14.33 -12.84 18.44
CA THR A 87 15.53 -12.43 19.17
C THR A 87 16.26 -13.64 19.77
N ALA A 88 17.47 -13.43 20.28
CA ALA A 88 18.23 -14.48 20.98
C ALA A 88 17.48 -14.99 22.22
N ASP A 89 16.91 -14.08 23.02
CA ASP A 89 16.13 -14.44 24.21
C ASP A 89 14.85 -15.20 23.85
N GLU A 90 14.17 -14.82 22.76
CA GLU A 90 12.98 -15.54 22.28
C GLU A 90 13.30 -16.94 21.78
N THR A 91 14.46 -17.10 21.14
CA THR A 91 14.96 -18.41 20.72
C THR A 91 15.27 -19.30 21.93
N GLN A 92 15.91 -18.74 22.97
CA GLN A 92 16.27 -19.47 24.19
C GLN A 92 15.07 -19.84 25.05
N THR A 93 14.15 -18.90 25.27
CA THR A 93 12.88 -19.17 25.98
C THR A 93 11.90 -19.99 25.13
N GLN A 94 12.13 -20.07 23.83
CA GLN A 94 11.19 -20.63 22.84
C GLN A 94 9.84 -19.90 22.83
N SER A 95 9.79 -18.65 23.29
CA SER A 95 8.61 -17.81 23.36
C SER A 95 8.82 -16.53 22.58
N VAL A 96 7.81 -16.07 21.86
CA VAL A 96 7.76 -14.72 21.31
C VAL A 96 7.04 -13.79 22.28
N ASN A 97 7.59 -12.60 22.45
CA ASN A 97 6.93 -11.52 23.19
C ASN A 97 6.00 -10.69 22.29
N LEU A 98 4.72 -10.66 22.63
CA LEU A 98 3.68 -9.90 21.93
C LEU A 98 3.11 -8.84 22.86
N ALA A 99 2.71 -7.71 22.31
CA ALA A 99 1.99 -6.67 23.03
C ALA A 99 0.48 -6.95 22.97
N PHE A 100 -0.21 -6.85 24.10
CA PHE A 100 -1.67 -6.83 24.16
C PHE A 100 -2.16 -5.42 24.48
N VAL A 101 -3.08 -4.92 23.64
CA VAL A 101 -3.67 -3.58 23.81
C VAL A 101 -5.19 -3.62 23.65
N ARG A 102 -5.90 -2.78 24.39
CA ARG A 102 -7.35 -2.60 24.33
C ARG A 102 -7.70 -1.16 24.67
N GLY A 103 -8.79 -0.63 24.13
CA GLY A 103 -9.11 0.79 24.22
C GLY A 103 -9.57 1.29 25.59
N ASP A 104 -9.71 0.43 26.59
CA ASP A 104 -9.89 0.78 28.01
C ASP A 104 -8.63 0.58 28.84
N LEU A 105 -7.51 0.25 28.21
CA LEU A 105 -6.20 0.29 28.83
C LEU A 105 -5.53 1.64 28.57
N ARG A 106 -4.70 2.11 29.50
CA ARG A 106 -3.94 3.36 29.39
C ARG A 106 -2.75 3.28 28.44
N THR A 107 -2.54 2.15 27.78
CA THR A 107 -1.48 1.97 26.79
C THR A 107 -1.54 3.05 25.70
N SER A 108 -0.46 3.81 25.56
CA SER A 108 -0.40 5.00 24.68
C SER A 108 0.46 4.80 23.43
N SER A 109 1.06 3.61 23.26
CA SER A 109 1.82 3.23 22.06
C SER A 109 1.80 1.72 21.84
N LEU A 110 2.18 1.27 20.64
CA LEU A 110 2.41 -0.15 20.36
C LEU A 110 3.86 -0.57 20.64
N GLY A 111 4.68 0.21 21.37
CA GLY A 111 6.08 -0.12 21.70
C GLY A 111 7.10 0.03 20.56
N ALA A 112 6.70 -0.14 19.31
CA ALA A 112 7.47 0.21 18.11
C ALA A 112 6.58 0.89 17.08
N THR A 113 7.21 1.67 16.20
CA THR A 113 6.54 2.52 15.21
C THR A 113 6.10 1.77 13.95
N ALA A 114 6.48 0.49 13.82
CA ALA A 114 5.96 -0.43 12.81
C ALA A 114 5.98 -1.87 13.33
N GLY A 115 5.13 -2.72 12.76
CA GLY A 115 5.01 -4.12 13.17
C GLY A 115 3.84 -4.81 12.48
N PHE A 116 3.30 -5.84 13.12
CA PHE A 116 2.08 -6.50 12.63
C PHE A 116 1.09 -6.83 13.74
N ILE A 117 -0.18 -6.94 13.33
CA ILE A 117 -1.30 -7.31 14.17
C ILE A 117 -1.65 -8.77 13.85
N LEU A 118 -1.72 -9.60 14.88
CA LEU A 118 -2.21 -10.97 14.77
C LEU A 118 -3.74 -10.99 14.87
N ALA A 119 -4.35 -11.93 14.15
CA ALA A 119 -5.73 -12.29 14.35
C ALA A 119 -5.95 -12.77 15.79
N ASP A 120 -7.14 -12.54 16.34
CA ASP A 120 -7.52 -13.10 17.65
C ASP A 120 -7.50 -14.64 17.60
N GLY A 121 -7.49 -15.27 18.78
CA GLY A 121 -7.39 -16.72 18.90
C GLY A 121 -8.46 -17.49 18.11
N PHE A 122 -9.71 -17.03 18.07
CA PHE A 122 -10.77 -17.70 17.31
C PHE A 122 -10.58 -17.52 15.80
N THR A 123 -10.30 -16.30 15.35
CA THR A 123 -10.05 -16.03 13.93
C THR A 123 -8.83 -16.80 13.42
N ALA A 124 -7.73 -16.83 14.19
CA ALA A 124 -6.53 -17.57 13.87
C ALA A 124 -6.78 -19.09 13.78
N ALA A 125 -7.55 -19.65 14.71
CA ALA A 125 -7.97 -21.05 14.65
C ALA A 125 -8.84 -21.33 13.41
N GLY A 126 -9.76 -20.42 13.07
CA GLY A 126 -10.58 -20.50 11.85
C GLY A 126 -9.76 -20.47 10.57
N TRP A 127 -8.61 -19.80 10.57
CA TRP A 127 -7.65 -19.81 9.46
C TRP A 127 -6.75 -21.05 9.42
N GLY A 128 -6.89 -21.98 10.37
CA GLY A 128 -5.98 -23.12 10.52
C GLY A 128 -4.57 -22.71 10.95
N LYS A 129 -4.42 -21.53 11.56
CA LYS A 129 -3.16 -20.97 12.05
C LYS A 129 -3.24 -20.65 13.55
N PRO A 130 -3.66 -21.60 14.41
CA PRO A 130 -3.72 -21.34 15.85
C PRO A 130 -2.31 -21.08 16.39
N TYR A 131 -2.23 -20.26 17.43
CA TYR A 131 -1.01 -20.01 18.19
C TYR A 131 -1.31 -20.11 19.68
N ASP A 132 -0.29 -20.50 20.44
CA ASP A 132 -0.41 -20.85 21.85
C ASP A 132 0.15 -19.74 22.73
N VAL A 133 -0.73 -18.99 23.40
CA VAL A 133 -0.33 -17.97 24.38
C VAL A 133 -0.11 -18.66 25.72
N ARG A 134 1.13 -18.62 26.21
CA ARG A 134 1.61 -19.34 27.39
C ARG A 134 1.31 -18.63 28.70
N CYS A 135 1.43 -17.30 28.73
CA CYS A 135 1.18 -16.48 29.91
C CYS A 135 1.06 -15.00 29.55
N VAL A 136 0.57 -14.20 30.50
CA VAL A 136 0.45 -12.74 30.41
C VAL A 136 1.15 -12.04 31.59
N TYR A 137 1.90 -11.00 31.27
CA TYR A 137 2.51 -10.08 32.22
C TYR A 137 1.76 -8.73 32.19
N PRO A 138 1.27 -8.24 33.34
CA PRO A 138 0.65 -6.93 33.44
C PRO A 138 1.56 -5.75 33.08
N VAL A 139 2.88 -5.92 33.00
CA VAL A 139 3.80 -4.86 32.55
C VAL A 139 4.67 -5.39 31.42
N ALA A 140 4.90 -4.56 30.40
CA ALA A 140 5.80 -4.87 29.29
C ALA A 140 7.15 -5.39 29.81
N VAL A 141 7.57 -6.56 29.32
CA VAL A 141 8.82 -7.20 29.72
C VAL A 141 9.36 -8.04 28.58
N SER A 142 10.69 -8.05 28.40
CA SER A 142 11.40 -9.03 27.58
C SER A 142 12.12 -10.00 28.51
N PRO A 143 11.57 -11.20 28.74
CA PRO A 143 12.19 -12.18 29.64
C PRO A 143 13.59 -12.56 29.13
N PRO A 144 14.62 -12.57 30.00
CA PRO A 144 15.93 -13.08 29.64
C PRO A 144 15.86 -14.54 29.17
N GLY A 145 16.72 -14.93 28.23
CA GLY A 145 16.73 -16.28 27.66
C GLY A 145 16.91 -17.43 28.66
N VAL A 146 17.47 -17.15 29.85
CA VAL A 146 17.65 -18.11 30.96
C VAL A 146 16.42 -18.27 31.85
N SER A 147 15.34 -17.55 31.58
CA SER A 147 14.13 -17.57 32.39
C SER A 147 13.42 -18.93 32.30
N GLY A 148 12.92 -19.42 33.44
CA GLY A 148 12.19 -20.68 33.53
C GLY A 148 10.84 -20.63 32.81
N SER A 149 10.24 -21.81 32.61
CA SER A 149 8.88 -21.96 32.07
C SER A 149 8.65 -21.18 30.77
N HIS A 150 9.62 -21.29 29.85
CA HIS A 150 9.61 -20.56 28.59
C HIS A 150 9.48 -19.03 28.74
N GLY A 151 10.09 -18.45 29.77
CA GLY A 151 10.00 -17.02 30.05
C GLY A 151 8.81 -16.60 30.92
N CYS A 152 7.89 -17.52 31.25
CA CYS A 152 6.74 -17.23 32.11
C CYS A 152 7.05 -17.27 33.61
N ASP A 153 8.23 -17.74 34.02
CA ASP A 153 8.68 -17.73 35.42
C ASP A 153 10.06 -17.07 35.56
N MET A 154 10.06 -15.75 35.76
CA MET A 154 11.29 -14.98 36.03
C MET A 154 11.74 -15.05 37.50
N LEU A 155 10.91 -15.62 38.39
CA LEU A 155 11.17 -15.68 39.83
C LEU A 155 11.71 -17.05 40.28
N GLY A 156 11.58 -18.09 39.45
CA GLY A 156 11.94 -19.46 39.81
C GLY A 156 10.99 -20.05 40.85
N SER A 157 9.69 -19.79 40.67
CA SER A 157 8.61 -19.99 41.63
C SER A 157 8.20 -21.46 41.79
N GLY A 158 8.53 -22.33 40.83
CA GLY A 158 8.22 -23.75 40.86
C GLY A 158 8.12 -24.39 39.47
N PRO A 159 7.88 -25.71 39.38
CA PRO A 159 7.72 -26.38 38.09
C PRO A 159 6.43 -25.91 37.39
N PRO A 160 6.44 -25.69 36.06
CA PRO A 160 5.25 -25.31 35.31
C PRO A 160 4.22 -26.44 35.24
N ALA A 161 2.97 -26.08 34.93
CA ALA A 161 1.86 -27.03 34.74
C ALA A 161 1.25 -26.91 33.33
N PRO A 162 1.90 -27.47 32.29
CA PRO A 162 1.42 -27.37 30.90
C PRO A 162 -0.06 -27.79 30.76
N PRO A 163 -0.87 -27.10 29.94
CA PRO A 163 -0.47 -26.05 28.99
C PRO A 163 -0.22 -24.67 29.63
N ASP A 164 -0.52 -24.47 30.91
CA ASP A 164 -0.34 -23.20 31.60
C ASP A 164 1.08 -23.06 32.17
N TRP A 165 1.83 -22.12 31.62
CA TRP A 165 3.22 -21.85 32.02
C TRP A 165 3.33 -20.71 33.03
N SER A 166 2.20 -20.13 33.45
CA SER A 166 2.17 -18.97 34.35
C SER A 166 2.72 -19.27 35.75
N SER A 167 3.22 -18.23 36.43
CA SER A 167 3.93 -18.36 37.71
C SER A 167 3.20 -17.76 38.92
N CYS A 168 2.16 -16.94 38.72
CA CYS A 168 1.51 -16.23 39.83
C CYS A 168 0.79 -17.16 40.81
N MET A 169 0.17 -18.25 40.33
CA MET A 169 -0.48 -19.22 41.21
C MET A 169 0.49 -19.81 42.24
N SER A 170 1.71 -20.16 41.82
CA SER A 170 2.77 -20.68 42.69
C SER A 170 3.28 -19.66 43.72
N ASN A 171 3.02 -18.37 43.49
CA ASN A 171 3.33 -17.28 44.41
C ASN A 171 2.11 -16.84 45.26
N GLY A 172 1.00 -17.60 45.23
CA GLY A 172 -0.23 -17.25 45.95
C GLY A 172 -0.97 -16.04 45.38
N VAL A 173 -0.68 -15.65 44.13
CA VAL A 173 -1.28 -14.50 43.44
C VAL A 173 -2.32 -14.99 42.44
N THR A 174 -3.58 -14.61 42.62
CA THR A 174 -4.70 -15.04 41.76
C THR A 174 -5.59 -13.91 41.26
N ASP A 175 -5.46 -12.71 41.83
CA ASP A 175 -6.23 -11.53 41.46
C ASP A 175 -5.33 -10.30 41.25
N ALA A 176 -5.94 -9.23 40.75
CA ALA A 176 -5.24 -8.00 40.38
C ALA A 176 -4.59 -7.29 41.58
N THR A 177 -5.30 -7.23 42.71
CA THR A 177 -4.83 -6.53 43.91
C THR A 177 -3.66 -7.27 44.55
N ALA A 178 -3.76 -8.60 44.64
CA ALA A 178 -2.66 -9.47 45.07
C ALA A 178 -1.45 -9.33 44.14
N TRP A 179 -1.67 -9.24 42.82
CA TRP A 179 -0.58 -9.05 41.86
C TRP A 179 0.15 -7.73 42.07
N VAL A 180 -0.58 -6.62 42.23
CA VAL A 180 0.00 -5.28 42.48
C VAL A 180 0.80 -5.28 43.78
N ALA A 181 0.25 -5.85 44.86
CA ALA A 181 0.95 -5.97 46.13
C ALA A 181 2.25 -6.79 46.01
N HIS A 182 2.19 -7.92 45.30
CA HIS A 182 3.35 -8.77 45.05
C HIS A 182 4.43 -8.05 44.20
N PHE A 183 4.02 -7.32 43.16
CA PHE A 183 4.94 -6.55 42.31
C PHE A 183 5.63 -5.42 43.09
N ILE A 184 4.88 -4.70 43.94
CA ILE A 184 5.44 -3.67 44.84
C ILE A 184 6.42 -4.30 45.84
N ALA A 185 6.08 -5.45 46.43
CA ALA A 185 6.96 -6.17 47.35
C ALA A 185 8.27 -6.64 46.69
N ASN A 186 8.26 -6.87 45.37
CA ASN A 186 9.44 -7.16 44.56
C ASN A 186 10.12 -5.90 43.98
N GLY A 187 9.86 -4.73 44.59
CA GLY A 187 10.52 -3.46 44.26
C GLY A 187 10.08 -2.87 42.93
N GLN A 188 8.90 -3.25 42.41
CA GLN A 188 8.39 -2.83 41.10
C GLN A 188 9.37 -3.12 39.95
N ASN A 189 10.20 -4.14 40.10
CA ASN A 189 11.15 -4.55 39.09
C ASN A 189 10.43 -5.40 38.03
N ILE A 190 10.42 -4.91 36.78
CA ILE A 190 9.76 -5.59 35.64
C ILE A 190 10.29 -6.99 35.34
N LEU A 191 11.49 -7.33 35.82
CA LEU A 191 12.08 -8.69 35.73
C LEU A 191 11.74 -9.57 36.95
N ARG A 192 10.94 -9.07 37.89
CA ARG A 192 10.53 -9.76 39.12
C ARG A 192 9.01 -9.76 39.33
N GLN A 193 8.25 -9.61 38.26
CA GLN A 193 6.81 -9.89 38.24
C GLN A 193 6.57 -11.39 38.06
N CYS A 194 5.52 -11.92 38.69
CA CYS A 194 4.95 -13.21 38.29
C CYS A 194 4.04 -13.00 37.06
N SER A 195 3.87 -14.03 36.23
CA SER A 195 2.92 -14.01 35.11
C SER A 195 1.59 -14.66 35.50
N LEU A 196 0.49 -14.14 34.97
CA LEU A 196 -0.86 -14.68 35.12
C LEU A 196 -1.20 -15.62 33.95
N SER A 197 -2.15 -16.52 34.18
CA SER A 197 -2.58 -17.51 33.18
C SER A 197 -3.14 -16.84 31.92
N ALA A 198 -2.69 -17.34 30.76
CA ALA A 198 -3.27 -16.98 29.47
C ALA A 198 -4.41 -17.92 29.04
N HIS A 199 -4.69 -18.98 29.82
CA HIS A 199 -5.75 -19.96 29.54
C HIS A 199 -6.96 -19.78 30.44
N ASP A 200 -6.78 -19.25 31.64
CA ASP A 200 -7.87 -18.92 32.57
C ASP A 200 -8.40 -17.51 32.32
N ALA A 201 -9.71 -17.40 32.07
CA ALA A 201 -10.34 -16.12 31.75
C ALA A 201 -10.30 -15.12 32.92
N GLY A 202 -10.43 -15.60 34.15
CA GLY A 202 -10.38 -14.79 35.36
C GLY A 202 -8.99 -14.18 35.57
N GLN A 203 -7.94 -14.99 35.48
CA GLN A 203 -6.55 -14.53 35.61
C GLN A 203 -6.12 -13.60 34.48
N PHE A 204 -6.53 -13.87 33.23
CA PHE A 204 -6.24 -12.93 32.14
C PHE A 204 -6.92 -11.58 32.36
N HIS A 205 -8.18 -11.59 32.83
CA HIS A 205 -8.86 -10.35 33.19
C HIS A 205 -8.20 -9.63 34.37
N ALA A 206 -7.76 -10.38 35.38
CA ALA A 206 -6.99 -9.87 36.50
C ALA A 206 -5.68 -9.22 36.05
N ALA A 207 -5.03 -9.74 35.00
CA ALA A 207 -3.82 -9.13 34.45
C ALA A 207 -4.08 -7.72 33.90
N MET A 208 -5.21 -7.53 33.21
CA MET A 208 -5.64 -6.23 32.71
C MET A 208 -6.00 -5.27 33.85
N GLN A 209 -6.70 -5.76 34.87
CA GLN A 209 -7.04 -4.96 36.05
C GLN A 209 -5.81 -4.57 36.85
N ALA A 210 -4.81 -5.46 36.95
CA ALA A 210 -3.53 -5.18 37.60
C ALA A 210 -2.77 -4.08 36.85
N HIS A 211 -2.72 -4.16 35.51
CA HIS A 211 -2.11 -3.13 34.66
C HIS A 211 -2.70 -1.75 34.94
N GLU A 212 -4.03 -1.65 35.02
CA GLU A 212 -4.73 -0.38 35.27
C GLU A 212 -4.61 0.15 36.70
N GLN A 213 -4.18 -0.66 37.66
CA GLN A 213 -3.90 -0.21 39.03
C GLN A 213 -2.48 0.37 39.21
N LEU A 214 -1.63 0.29 38.19
CA LEU A 214 -0.25 0.79 38.25
C LEU A 214 -0.16 2.30 38.00
N THR A 215 1.04 2.84 38.24
CA THR A 215 1.38 4.23 37.90
C THR A 215 1.28 4.47 36.39
N ASP A 216 1.05 5.71 35.97
CA ASP A 216 0.94 6.07 34.55
C ASP A 216 2.15 5.60 33.73
N VAL A 217 3.37 5.70 34.28
CA VAL A 217 4.61 5.29 33.59
C VAL A 217 4.57 3.82 33.17
N LEU A 218 4.02 2.94 34.01
CA LEU A 218 3.92 1.51 33.72
C LEU A 218 2.67 1.18 32.90
N ALA A 219 1.53 1.80 33.24
CA ALA A 219 0.25 1.58 32.56
C ALA A 219 0.18 2.17 31.14
N GLN A 220 1.11 3.07 30.78
CA GLN A 220 1.25 3.55 29.40
C GLN A 220 1.98 2.57 28.49
N THR A 221 2.67 1.58 29.06
CA THR A 221 3.22 0.45 28.28
C THR A 221 2.12 -0.57 27.94
N ALA A 222 2.39 -1.51 27.05
CA ALA A 222 1.45 -2.60 26.76
C ALA A 222 1.61 -3.75 27.77
N LEU A 223 0.60 -4.61 27.91
CA LEU A 223 0.79 -5.91 28.55
C LEU A 223 1.66 -6.80 27.64
N SER A 224 2.48 -7.66 28.24
CA SER A 224 3.29 -8.64 27.50
C SER A 224 2.61 -10.00 27.49
N LEU A 225 2.35 -10.53 26.30
CA LEU A 225 1.91 -11.91 26.07
C LEU A 225 3.08 -12.73 25.55
N LEU A 226 3.40 -13.83 26.24
CA LEU A 226 4.33 -14.79 25.69
C LEU A 226 3.56 -15.84 24.90
N SER A 227 3.86 -15.96 23.62
CA SER A 227 3.35 -17.02 22.75
C SER A 227 4.44 -18.03 22.46
N ALA A 228 4.09 -19.29 22.21
CA ALA A 228 5.02 -20.25 21.64
C ALA A 228 5.69 -19.66 20.38
N ALA A 229 7.02 -19.79 20.30
CA ALA A 229 7.78 -19.27 19.19
C ALA A 229 7.43 -20.01 17.89
N TRP A 230 7.28 -19.24 16.82
CA TRP A 230 7.06 -19.74 15.48
C TRP A 230 8.39 -20.11 14.80
N ASN A 231 8.30 -20.82 13.67
CA ASN A 231 9.44 -21.04 12.79
C ASN A 231 9.66 -19.80 11.89
N PRO A 232 10.79 -19.07 12.02
CA PRO A 232 11.07 -17.88 11.20
C PRO A 232 11.14 -18.17 9.70
N ALA A 233 11.47 -19.41 9.31
CA ALA A 233 11.52 -19.84 7.93
C ALA A 233 10.13 -20.14 7.32
N ALA A 234 9.06 -20.09 8.12
CA ALA A 234 7.69 -20.39 7.69
C ALA A 234 6.73 -19.23 8.03
N PRO A 235 6.96 -18.00 7.53
CA PRO A 235 6.18 -16.82 7.90
C PRO A 235 4.69 -16.93 7.53
N THR A 236 4.34 -17.78 6.56
CA THR A 236 2.96 -18.02 6.14
C THR A 236 2.13 -18.76 7.18
N THR A 237 2.76 -19.37 8.20
CA THR A 237 2.08 -20.01 9.33
C THR A 237 1.55 -19.00 10.35
N LEU A 238 2.04 -17.76 10.30
CA LEU A 238 1.60 -16.70 11.21
C LEU A 238 0.19 -16.23 10.84
N PRO A 239 -0.72 -16.07 11.82
CA PRO A 239 -2.05 -15.52 11.60
C PRO A 239 -1.99 -13.99 11.56
N ILE A 240 -1.16 -13.43 10.68
CA ILE A 240 -1.08 -11.99 10.48
C ILE A 240 -2.39 -11.51 9.86
N GLN A 241 -3.01 -10.52 10.50
CA GLN A 241 -4.22 -9.86 10.02
C GLN A 241 -3.90 -8.55 9.28
N ALA A 242 -2.85 -7.83 9.70
CA ALA A 242 -2.35 -6.64 9.02
C ALA A 242 -0.91 -6.32 9.43
N PHE A 243 -0.18 -5.63 8.57
CA PHE A 243 0.97 -4.83 8.99
C PHE A 243 0.50 -3.46 9.46
N TYR A 244 1.27 -2.79 10.31
CA TYR A 244 0.95 -1.43 10.73
C TYR A 244 2.17 -0.53 10.75
N TYR A 245 1.92 0.77 10.66
CA TYR A 245 2.88 1.81 11.01
C TYR A 245 2.18 2.96 11.77
N ASP A 246 2.92 3.60 12.67
CA ASP A 246 2.51 4.80 13.38
C ASP A 246 2.62 6.02 12.46
N ALA A 247 1.46 6.59 12.11
CA ALA A 247 1.38 7.75 11.22
C ALA A 247 1.88 9.05 11.87
N SER A 248 2.06 9.08 13.20
CA SER A 248 2.65 10.22 13.89
C SER A 248 4.19 10.23 13.81
N THR A 249 4.80 9.11 13.40
CA THR A 249 6.25 8.99 13.22
C THR A 249 6.60 9.00 11.72
N PRO A 250 7.27 10.05 11.21
CA PRO A 250 7.68 10.11 9.81
C PRO A 250 8.54 8.92 9.38
N GLY A 251 8.35 8.47 8.15
CA GLY A 251 9.18 7.45 7.52
C GLY A 251 8.73 6.00 7.71
N GLN A 252 7.84 5.73 8.66
CA GLN A 252 7.55 4.36 9.11
C GLN A 252 6.70 3.54 8.13
N LEU A 253 6.02 4.21 7.19
CA LEU A 253 5.33 3.52 6.10
C LEU A 253 6.27 2.60 5.31
N LEU A 254 7.51 3.03 5.02
CA LEU A 254 8.45 2.21 4.24
C LEU A 254 8.78 0.89 4.94
N GLN A 255 8.83 0.91 6.26
CA GLN A 255 9.09 -0.29 7.05
C GLN A 255 7.91 -1.27 6.99
N ALA A 256 6.68 -0.77 7.05
CA ALA A 256 5.48 -1.60 6.86
C ALA A 256 5.37 -2.14 5.42
N GLN A 257 5.73 -1.34 4.41
CA GLN A 257 5.81 -1.77 3.00
C GLN A 257 6.84 -2.89 2.81
N ARG A 258 7.99 -2.81 3.48
CA ARG A 258 9.00 -3.89 3.46
C ARG A 258 8.43 -5.19 4.01
N TYR A 259 7.71 -5.13 5.13
CA TYR A 259 7.07 -6.32 5.71
C TYR A 259 5.99 -6.89 4.80
N GLN A 260 5.15 -6.02 4.22
CA GLN A 260 4.15 -6.40 3.24
C GLN A 260 4.80 -7.11 2.04
N MET A 261 5.93 -6.62 1.53
CA MET A 261 6.66 -7.24 0.43
C MET A 261 7.29 -8.59 0.82
N GLN A 262 7.87 -8.71 2.02
CA GLN A 262 8.41 -9.97 2.52
C GLN A 262 7.31 -11.04 2.62
N TYR A 263 6.14 -10.68 3.15
CA TYR A 263 5.01 -11.59 3.24
C TYR A 263 4.48 -11.96 1.85
N PHE A 264 4.32 -10.99 0.94
CA PHE A 264 3.89 -11.25 -0.44
C PHE A 264 4.85 -12.21 -1.16
N THR A 265 6.17 -12.03 -0.97
CA THR A 265 7.19 -12.93 -1.56
C THR A 265 7.06 -14.36 -1.04
N ALA A 266 6.71 -14.54 0.23
CA ALA A 266 6.57 -15.86 0.85
C ALA A 266 5.19 -16.52 0.59
N ALA A 267 4.13 -15.72 0.49
CA ALA A 267 2.74 -16.19 0.48
C ALA A 267 2.04 -16.06 -0.89
N GLY A 268 2.53 -15.20 -1.78
CA GLY A 268 1.83 -14.80 -3.00
C GLY A 268 0.57 -13.95 -2.76
N GLN A 269 0.38 -13.44 -1.53
CA GLN A 269 -0.81 -12.69 -1.11
C GLN A 269 -0.40 -11.38 -0.46
N TRP A 270 -1.08 -10.29 -0.83
CA TRP A 270 -0.90 -8.99 -0.20
C TRP A 270 -1.61 -8.95 1.14
N MET A 271 -0.89 -8.52 2.18
CA MET A 271 -1.43 -8.26 3.51
C MET A 271 -1.63 -6.75 3.68
N PRO A 272 -2.79 -6.25 4.12
CA PRO A 272 -3.00 -4.82 4.24
C PRO A 272 -2.05 -4.19 5.24
N ILE A 273 -1.63 -2.97 4.92
CA ILE A 273 -0.98 -2.04 5.84
C ILE A 273 -2.05 -1.13 6.42
N LEU A 274 -2.12 -1.05 7.74
CA LEU A 274 -2.93 -0.09 8.46
C LEU A 274 -2.07 1.03 9.02
N ARG A 275 -2.54 2.27 8.92
CA ARG A 275 -1.97 3.39 9.66
C ARG A 275 -2.62 3.48 11.02
N VAL A 276 -1.80 3.62 12.07
CA VAL A 276 -2.30 3.84 13.44
C VAL A 276 -1.98 5.27 13.89
N MET A 277 -2.93 5.87 14.59
CA MET A 277 -2.71 7.12 15.33
C MET A 277 -3.17 6.94 16.76
N PHE A 278 -2.31 7.32 17.71
CA PHE A 278 -2.66 7.43 19.12
C PHE A 278 -3.10 8.86 19.43
N VAL A 279 -4.30 9.00 19.97
CA VAL A 279 -4.85 10.27 20.41
C VAL A 279 -4.87 10.27 21.95
N PRO A 280 -4.16 11.20 22.62
CA PRO A 280 -4.17 11.30 24.06
C PRO A 280 -5.60 11.37 24.61
N GLY A 281 -5.93 10.47 25.55
CA GLY A 281 -7.26 10.36 26.14
C GLY A 281 -8.35 9.73 25.26
N GLN A 282 -8.07 9.38 24.00
CA GLN A 282 -9.02 8.71 23.10
C GLN A 282 -8.55 7.36 22.55
N GLY A 283 -7.31 6.95 22.85
CA GLY A 283 -6.76 5.66 22.45
C GLY A 283 -6.25 5.65 21.00
N ALA A 284 -6.23 4.47 20.38
CA ALA A 284 -5.75 4.26 19.01
C ALA A 284 -6.89 4.21 17.99
N THR A 285 -6.67 4.78 16.81
CA THR A 285 -7.51 4.58 15.62
C THR A 285 -6.69 3.97 14.50
N PHE A 286 -7.26 2.95 13.85
CA PHE A 286 -6.63 2.27 12.71
C PHE A 286 -7.35 2.66 11.42
N GLY A 287 -6.60 3.18 10.45
CA GLY A 287 -7.09 3.55 9.13
C GLY A 287 -6.47 2.71 8.02
N PHE A 288 -7.19 2.59 6.91
CA PHE A 288 -6.67 2.02 5.68
C PHE A 288 -6.61 3.12 4.62
N ASP A 289 -5.48 3.22 3.92
CA ASP A 289 -5.29 4.08 2.76
C ASP A 289 -4.70 3.23 1.64
N GLU A 290 -5.34 3.25 0.48
CA GLU A 290 -4.88 2.50 -0.69
C GLU A 290 -3.49 2.96 -1.14
N THR A 291 -3.17 4.23 -0.95
CA THR A 291 -1.87 4.81 -1.36
C THR A 291 -0.70 4.39 -0.47
N ASP A 292 -0.98 3.80 0.71
CA ASP A 292 0.05 3.19 1.55
C ASP A 292 0.47 1.81 1.05
N GLN A 293 -0.37 1.15 0.26
CA GLN A 293 -0.18 -0.24 -0.14
C GLN A 293 0.78 -0.33 -1.33
N LEU A 294 1.76 -1.24 -1.28
CA LEU A 294 2.63 -1.49 -2.44
C LEU A 294 1.85 -2.02 -3.64
N GLU A 295 0.72 -2.71 -3.44
CA GLU A 295 -0.09 -3.22 -4.56
C GLU A 295 -0.78 -2.12 -5.39
N GLU A 296 -0.93 -0.90 -4.85
CA GLU A 296 -1.55 0.22 -5.59
C GLU A 296 -0.80 0.56 -6.87
N GLY A 297 0.50 0.28 -6.93
CA GLY A 297 1.28 0.44 -8.17
C GLY A 297 0.74 -0.36 -9.36
N PHE A 298 0.14 -1.54 -9.14
CA PHE A 298 -0.51 -2.30 -10.21
C PHE A 298 -1.77 -1.60 -10.71
N ARG A 299 -2.56 -1.02 -9.80
CA ARG A 299 -3.78 -0.27 -10.16
C ARG A 299 -3.44 1.04 -10.87
N VAL A 300 -2.36 1.72 -10.48
CA VAL A 300 -1.81 2.86 -11.20
C VAL A 300 -1.43 2.45 -12.63
N ALA A 301 -0.64 1.39 -12.82
CA ALA A 301 -0.27 0.92 -14.16
C ALA A 301 -1.50 0.61 -15.03
N GLU A 302 -2.51 -0.05 -14.47
CA GLU A 302 -3.76 -0.33 -15.17
C GLU A 302 -4.51 0.95 -15.59
N ARG A 303 -4.61 1.95 -14.70
CA ARG A 303 -5.22 3.26 -15.03
C ARG A 303 -4.46 3.95 -16.16
N LEU A 304 -3.13 3.95 -16.11
CA LEU A 304 -2.29 4.53 -17.16
C LEU A 304 -2.52 3.84 -18.51
N THR A 305 -2.57 2.51 -18.54
CA THR A 305 -2.87 1.74 -19.76
C THR A 305 -4.27 2.06 -20.30
N LYS A 306 -5.27 2.15 -19.43
CA LYS A 306 -6.65 2.53 -19.82
C LYS A 306 -6.70 3.93 -20.43
N ARG A 307 -6.10 4.94 -19.78
CA ARG A 307 -6.05 6.31 -20.32
C ARG A 307 -5.28 6.38 -21.63
N TYR A 308 -4.18 5.63 -21.78
CA TYR A 308 -3.43 5.59 -23.04
C TYR A 308 -4.26 5.01 -24.20
N ALA A 309 -5.05 3.97 -23.92
CA ALA A 309 -5.86 3.28 -24.92
C ALA A 309 -7.12 4.05 -25.34
N ASP A 310 -7.61 4.95 -24.49
CA ASP A 310 -8.75 5.81 -24.81
C ASP A 310 -8.34 6.86 -25.85
N VAL A 311 -9.02 6.83 -27.01
CA VAL A 311 -8.78 7.71 -28.17
C VAL A 311 -9.92 8.70 -28.37
N SER A 312 -10.74 8.91 -27.34
CA SER A 312 -11.83 9.87 -27.36
C SER A 312 -11.30 11.26 -27.76
N PRO A 313 -11.96 11.98 -28.68
CA PRO A 313 -11.46 13.29 -29.11
C PRO A 313 -11.64 14.37 -28.04
N SER A 314 -12.44 14.09 -27.01
CA SER A 314 -12.92 15.06 -26.02
C SER A 314 -13.55 14.33 -24.83
N CYS A 315 -13.62 15.00 -23.69
CA CYS A 315 -14.23 14.55 -22.45
C CYS A 315 -15.55 15.28 -22.17
N ASN A 316 -16.29 14.82 -21.16
CA ASN A 316 -17.49 15.50 -20.63
C ASN A 316 -18.55 15.84 -21.71
N GLY A 317 -18.76 14.91 -22.65
CA GLY A 317 -19.72 15.07 -23.74
C GLY A 317 -19.30 16.07 -24.82
N GLY A 318 -17.99 16.25 -25.04
CA GLY A 318 -17.47 17.15 -26.09
C GLY A 318 -17.02 18.52 -25.62
N LYS A 319 -17.23 18.84 -24.33
CA LYS A 319 -16.95 20.17 -23.77
C LYS A 319 -15.48 20.39 -23.51
N ASP A 320 -14.80 19.36 -23.06
CA ASP A 320 -13.41 19.44 -22.61
C ASP A 320 -12.49 18.67 -23.54
N PRO A 321 -11.25 19.14 -23.76
CA PRO A 321 -10.27 18.40 -24.55
C PRO A 321 -9.91 17.05 -23.92
N ALA A 322 -9.39 16.14 -24.74
CA ALA A 322 -9.05 14.76 -24.37
C ALA A 322 -8.17 14.63 -23.10
N TYR A 323 -7.20 15.54 -22.88
CA TYR A 323 -6.31 15.53 -21.71
C TYR A 323 -7.02 15.72 -20.34
N TYR A 324 -8.32 15.98 -20.33
CA TYR A 324 -9.13 15.96 -19.11
C TYR A 324 -9.49 14.56 -18.61
N CYS A 325 -9.51 13.54 -19.48
CA CYS A 325 -9.95 12.19 -19.10
C CYS A 325 -9.07 11.06 -19.66
N ASP A 326 -8.33 11.32 -20.74
CA ASP A 326 -7.49 10.33 -21.40
C ASP A 326 -6.05 10.81 -21.61
N GLY A 327 -5.26 9.89 -22.18
CA GLY A 327 -3.85 10.06 -22.41
C GLY A 327 -3.02 10.08 -21.13
N VAL A 328 -1.69 10.07 -21.31
CA VAL A 328 -0.74 10.06 -20.21
C VAL A 328 0.23 11.23 -20.35
N LEU A 329 0.26 12.08 -19.31
CA LEU A 329 1.03 13.31 -19.24
C LEU A 329 2.39 13.01 -18.59
N ILE A 330 3.43 12.87 -19.40
CA ILE A 330 4.78 12.49 -18.92
C ILE A 330 5.71 13.67 -19.02
N ARG A 331 6.39 13.98 -17.91
CA ARG A 331 7.51 14.90 -17.90
C ARG A 331 8.78 14.19 -17.49
N MET A 332 9.77 14.25 -18.37
CA MET A 332 11.10 13.76 -18.09
C MET A 332 11.90 14.84 -17.35
N VAL A 333 12.63 14.41 -16.32
CA VAL A 333 13.47 15.24 -15.44
C VAL A 333 14.79 14.51 -15.15
N ALA A 334 15.75 15.20 -14.56
CA ALA A 334 17.01 14.60 -14.13
C ALA A 334 17.12 14.67 -12.61
N VAL A 335 17.61 13.62 -11.96
CA VAL A 335 17.77 13.55 -10.49
C VAL A 335 18.64 14.69 -9.95
N LYS A 336 19.64 15.15 -10.72
CA LYS A 336 20.48 16.29 -10.35
C LYS A 336 19.70 17.60 -10.15
N ASP A 337 18.47 17.68 -10.64
CA ASP A 337 17.60 18.86 -10.55
C ASP A 337 16.57 18.72 -9.39
N MET A 338 16.80 17.84 -8.42
CA MET A 338 15.93 17.68 -7.24
C MET A 338 15.77 18.99 -6.43
N PRO A 339 14.58 19.27 -5.86
CA PRO A 339 13.33 18.52 -5.98
C PRO A 339 12.68 18.68 -7.37
N VAL A 340 12.53 17.56 -8.10
CA VAL A 340 12.19 17.59 -9.53
C VAL A 340 10.77 18.07 -9.85
N TRP A 341 9.87 18.07 -8.87
CA TRP A 341 8.50 18.60 -8.99
C TRP A 341 8.43 20.12 -8.85
N ASN A 342 9.50 20.80 -8.47
CA ASN A 342 9.53 22.26 -8.44
C ASN A 342 9.83 22.81 -9.84
N PRO A 343 9.04 23.76 -10.36
CA PRO A 343 9.41 24.45 -11.59
C PRO A 343 10.70 25.23 -11.37
N ARG A 344 11.65 25.08 -12.28
CA ARG A 344 12.90 25.85 -12.28
C ARG A 344 12.61 27.32 -12.61
N THR A 345 13.54 28.21 -12.25
CA THR A 345 13.43 29.65 -12.49
C THR A 345 13.24 29.98 -13.97
N ASP A 346 13.89 29.25 -14.87
CA ASP A 346 13.73 29.40 -16.32
C ASP A 346 12.31 29.04 -16.78
N TYR A 347 11.64 28.07 -16.13
CA TYR A 347 10.27 27.68 -16.46
C TYR A 347 9.25 28.72 -16.02
N ILE A 348 9.49 29.35 -14.86
CA ILE A 348 8.67 30.44 -14.34
C ILE A 348 8.82 31.67 -15.24
N ALA A 349 10.06 32.04 -15.59
CA ALA A 349 10.34 33.20 -16.43
C ALA A 349 9.72 33.09 -17.83
N ARG A 350 9.74 31.89 -18.44
CA ARG A 350 9.12 31.63 -19.74
C ARG A 350 7.64 31.23 -19.66
N ASP A 351 7.08 31.15 -18.45
CA ASP A 351 5.69 30.74 -18.20
C ASP A 351 5.32 29.40 -18.88
N GLY A 352 6.17 28.37 -18.73
CA GLY A 352 5.90 27.08 -19.37
C GLY A 352 6.75 25.90 -18.93
N VAL A 353 6.07 24.80 -18.61
CA VAL A 353 6.65 23.48 -18.31
C VAL A 353 6.23 22.49 -19.38
N SER A 354 7.19 21.87 -20.06
CA SER A 354 6.93 20.93 -21.16
C SER A 354 6.68 19.50 -20.68
N TYR A 355 5.79 18.82 -21.38
CA TYR A 355 5.41 17.42 -21.21
C TYR A 355 5.23 16.75 -22.57
N SER A 356 5.37 15.43 -22.60
CA SER A 356 4.83 14.60 -23.67
C SER A 356 3.43 14.11 -23.27
N TYR A 357 2.56 13.96 -24.26
CA TYR A 357 1.20 13.42 -24.11
C TYR A 357 1.05 12.14 -24.92
N LEU A 358 0.91 11.02 -24.23
CA LEU A 358 0.83 9.70 -24.85
C LEU A 358 -0.63 9.27 -24.98
N ARG A 359 -1.04 8.94 -26.20
CA ARG A 359 -2.32 8.31 -26.54
C ARG A 359 -2.09 7.32 -27.67
N ALA A 360 -2.89 6.26 -27.76
CA ALA A 360 -2.66 5.17 -28.70
C ALA A 360 -2.56 5.62 -30.17
N ASP A 361 -3.35 6.60 -30.58
CA ASP A 361 -3.37 7.16 -31.94
C ASP A 361 -2.38 8.32 -32.14
N ALA A 362 -1.79 8.86 -31.06
CA ALA A 362 -0.82 9.96 -31.13
C ALA A 362 0.57 9.53 -31.60
N LYS A 363 0.84 8.21 -31.76
CA LYS A 363 2.11 7.67 -32.26
C LYS A 363 3.36 8.28 -31.59
N VAL A 364 3.35 8.41 -30.26
CA VAL A 364 4.53 8.86 -29.50
C VAL A 364 5.44 7.66 -29.24
N THR A 365 6.57 7.57 -29.96
CA THR A 365 7.50 6.42 -29.90
C THR A 365 8.80 6.72 -29.15
N ALA A 366 8.92 7.90 -28.54
CA ALA A 366 9.93 8.22 -27.53
C ALA A 366 9.37 9.25 -26.54
N VAL A 367 9.98 9.33 -25.36
CA VAL A 367 9.89 10.49 -24.46
C VAL A 367 11.22 11.24 -24.47
N ALA A 368 11.26 12.47 -23.97
CA ALA A 368 12.47 13.29 -23.93
C ALA A 368 13.63 12.59 -23.16
N GLY A 369 14.57 11.98 -23.90
CA GLY A 369 15.61 11.11 -23.32
C GLY A 369 16.84 11.84 -22.75
N TRP A 370 17.04 13.11 -23.08
CA TRP A 370 18.23 13.88 -22.68
C TRP A 370 18.32 14.16 -21.17
N THR A 371 17.28 13.85 -20.39
CA THR A 371 17.26 14.06 -18.94
C THR A 371 17.70 12.83 -18.14
N GLY A 372 18.16 11.76 -18.79
CA GLY A 372 18.65 10.55 -18.11
C GLY A 372 17.56 9.54 -17.76
N GLY A 373 16.41 9.57 -18.44
CA GLY A 373 15.42 8.49 -18.38
C GLY A 373 14.51 8.47 -17.14
N THR A 374 14.61 9.45 -16.24
CA THR A 374 13.68 9.59 -15.11
C THR A 374 12.65 10.69 -15.36
N GLY A 375 11.52 10.62 -14.64
CA GLY A 375 10.40 11.52 -14.88
C GLY A 375 9.32 11.41 -13.82
N PHE A 376 8.21 12.08 -14.06
CA PHE A 376 6.97 11.87 -13.34
C PHE A 376 5.77 11.97 -14.27
N ILE A 377 4.68 11.35 -13.84
CA ILE A 377 3.38 11.33 -14.51
C ILE A 377 2.41 12.17 -13.69
N MET A 378 1.70 13.07 -14.36
CA MET A 378 0.56 13.79 -13.80
C MET A 378 -0.74 13.00 -14.08
N LYS A 379 -1.69 13.06 -13.16
CA LYS A 379 -3.07 12.64 -13.44
C LYS A 379 -3.70 13.53 -14.51
N GLU A 380 -4.77 13.03 -15.13
CA GLU A 380 -5.62 13.78 -16.04
C GLU A 380 -6.22 15.03 -15.39
N PHE A 381 -6.63 16.02 -16.19
CA PHE A 381 -7.07 17.32 -15.65
C PHE A 381 -8.40 17.27 -14.87
N ASN A 382 -9.25 16.26 -15.09
CA ASN A 382 -10.45 16.05 -14.25
C ASN A 382 -10.13 15.47 -12.87
N ALA A 383 -8.91 14.97 -12.64
CA ALA A 383 -8.56 14.40 -11.34
C ALA A 383 -8.59 15.47 -10.25
N PRO A 384 -9.24 15.21 -9.10
CA PRO A 384 -9.21 16.14 -7.98
C PRO A 384 -7.79 16.44 -7.53
N SER A 385 -7.47 17.72 -7.37
CA SER A 385 -6.14 18.21 -7.05
C SER A 385 -6.19 19.46 -6.16
N GLY A 386 -5.26 19.57 -5.22
CA GLY A 386 -5.06 20.81 -4.45
C GLY A 386 -4.43 21.93 -5.28
N GLN A 387 -3.82 21.59 -6.41
CA GLN A 387 -3.27 22.50 -7.42
C GLN A 387 -3.74 22.04 -8.81
N PRO A 388 -4.83 22.60 -9.34
CA PRO A 388 -5.26 22.32 -10.71
C PRO A 388 -4.16 22.69 -11.71
N LEU A 389 -4.03 21.88 -12.77
CA LEU A 389 -3.13 22.14 -13.87
C LEU A 389 -3.81 23.04 -14.91
N ILE A 390 -3.02 23.81 -15.66
CA ILE A 390 -3.51 24.67 -16.75
C ILE A 390 -2.68 24.37 -17.99
N LEU A 391 -3.32 23.87 -19.04
CA LEU A 391 -2.68 23.67 -20.33
C LEU A 391 -2.63 24.98 -21.09
N LYS A 392 -1.49 25.31 -21.68
CA LYS A 392 -1.29 26.54 -22.47
C LYS A 392 -1.43 26.30 -23.97
N CYS A 393 -0.82 25.23 -24.46
CA CYS A 393 -0.82 24.86 -25.87
C CYS A 393 -0.31 23.44 -26.08
N SER A 394 -0.56 22.91 -27.29
CA SER A 394 0.02 21.66 -27.77
C SER A 394 0.69 21.82 -29.13
N PHE A 395 1.60 20.89 -29.43
CA PHE A 395 2.28 20.75 -30.70
C PHE A 395 2.33 19.26 -31.12
N PRO A 396 2.17 18.96 -32.42
CA PRO A 396 2.25 17.60 -32.94
C PRO A 396 3.68 17.03 -32.94
N THR A 397 4.70 17.80 -32.57
CA THR A 397 6.11 17.39 -32.50
C THR A 397 6.81 18.24 -31.44
N ASP A 398 8.11 18.02 -31.21
CA ASP A 398 8.91 18.95 -30.43
C ASP A 398 8.81 20.37 -31.02
N ALA A 399 8.64 21.37 -30.17
CA ALA A 399 8.48 22.75 -30.58
C ALA A 399 9.60 23.64 -30.04
N GLY A 400 10.59 23.07 -29.33
CA GLY A 400 11.65 23.82 -28.67
C GLY A 400 11.10 24.86 -27.70
N THR A 401 10.10 24.50 -26.87
CA THR A 401 9.32 25.44 -26.02
C THR A 401 10.17 26.27 -25.06
N GLY A 402 11.42 25.89 -24.82
CA GLY A 402 12.38 26.69 -24.06
C GLY A 402 12.88 27.96 -24.76
N GLY A 403 12.81 28.04 -26.08
CA GLY A 403 13.20 29.22 -26.86
C GLY A 403 12.02 30.09 -27.31
N ARG A 404 10.80 29.80 -26.84
CA ARG A 404 9.55 30.43 -27.29
C ARG A 404 9.06 31.45 -26.28
N SER A 405 8.40 32.51 -26.77
CA SER A 405 7.70 33.47 -25.91
C SER A 405 6.53 32.78 -25.22
N GLU A 406 6.47 32.89 -23.88
CA GLU A 406 5.46 32.22 -23.05
C GLU A 406 5.38 30.70 -23.28
N SER A 407 6.49 30.10 -23.74
CA SER A 407 6.62 28.71 -24.19
C SER A 407 5.69 28.23 -25.32
N CYS A 408 4.76 29.05 -25.80
CA CYS A 408 3.86 28.69 -26.90
C CYS A 408 4.17 29.45 -28.20
N PHE A 409 4.51 30.73 -28.11
CA PHE A 409 4.54 31.61 -29.28
C PHE A 409 5.95 31.77 -29.83
N SER A 410 6.10 31.79 -31.16
CA SER A 410 7.40 31.95 -31.82
C SER A 410 8.05 33.31 -31.53
N SER A 411 7.25 34.32 -31.18
CA SER A 411 7.72 35.63 -30.74
C SER A 411 6.73 36.28 -29.78
N ALA A 412 7.17 37.31 -29.05
CA ALA A 412 6.27 38.11 -28.21
C ALA A 412 5.27 38.97 -29.01
N ALA A 413 5.58 39.24 -30.29
CA ALA A 413 4.77 40.07 -31.17
C ALA A 413 3.61 39.31 -31.82
N ASP A 414 3.76 38.01 -32.07
CA ASP A 414 2.72 37.18 -32.68
C ASP A 414 2.24 36.09 -31.71
N LYS A 415 1.12 36.38 -31.04
CA LYS A 415 0.47 35.47 -30.08
C LYS A 415 -0.74 34.73 -30.66
N ARG A 416 -0.76 34.53 -31.99
CA ARG A 416 -1.86 33.82 -32.66
C ARG A 416 -1.68 32.30 -32.54
N PHE A 417 -2.79 31.61 -32.29
CA PHE A 417 -2.87 30.16 -32.37
C PHE A 417 -3.09 29.69 -33.82
N CYS A 418 -2.93 28.38 -34.05
CA CYS A 418 -3.06 27.78 -35.38
C CYS A 418 -4.38 28.09 -36.09
N ASP A 419 -5.51 28.05 -35.38
CA ASP A 419 -6.85 28.39 -35.88
C ASP A 419 -6.91 29.83 -36.43
N GLN A 420 -6.30 30.78 -35.70
CA GLN A 420 -6.24 32.20 -36.10
C GLN A 420 -5.32 32.46 -37.31
N LEU A 421 -4.48 31.48 -37.65
CA LEU A 421 -3.62 31.49 -38.83
C LEU A 421 -4.19 30.66 -39.98
N GLY A 422 -5.43 30.15 -39.85
CA GLY A 422 -6.12 29.33 -40.84
C GLY A 422 -5.68 27.86 -40.86
N VAL A 423 -4.88 27.42 -39.88
CA VAL A 423 -4.40 26.03 -39.77
C VAL A 423 -5.43 25.21 -38.99
N THR A 424 -6.45 24.75 -39.70
CA THR A 424 -7.60 24.01 -39.14
C THR A 424 -7.73 22.58 -39.68
N SER A 425 -6.76 22.11 -40.45
CA SER A 425 -6.74 20.74 -40.99
C SER A 425 -5.31 20.18 -41.09
N TYR A 426 -5.20 18.85 -41.17
CA TYR A 426 -3.93 18.18 -41.46
C TYR A 426 -3.30 18.68 -42.76
N ALA A 427 -4.09 18.78 -43.84
CA ALA A 427 -3.60 19.22 -45.15
C ALA A 427 -3.01 20.64 -45.09
N THR A 428 -3.68 21.55 -44.39
CA THR A 428 -3.19 22.93 -44.21
C THR A 428 -1.94 22.98 -43.35
N TRP A 429 -1.88 22.20 -42.26
CA TRP A 429 -0.68 22.13 -41.42
C TRP A 429 0.50 21.55 -42.20
N TYR A 430 0.29 20.45 -42.92
CA TYR A 430 1.33 19.77 -43.70
C TYR A 430 1.90 20.69 -44.79
N ALA A 431 1.03 21.32 -45.59
CA ALA A 431 1.46 22.25 -46.64
C ALA A 431 2.26 23.44 -46.10
N ARG A 432 1.91 23.92 -44.89
CA ARG A 432 2.57 25.07 -44.28
C ARG A 432 3.87 24.72 -43.56
N TYR A 433 3.94 23.56 -42.90
CA TYR A 433 4.96 23.31 -41.89
C TYR A 433 5.82 22.07 -42.11
N ALA A 434 5.40 21.09 -42.92
CA ALA A 434 6.11 19.81 -43.04
C ALA A 434 7.56 19.92 -43.57
N ASN A 435 7.92 21.06 -44.17
CA ASN A 435 9.26 21.34 -44.67
C ASN A 435 9.89 22.58 -44.02
N THR A 436 9.46 22.94 -42.80
CA THR A 436 9.94 24.13 -42.08
C THR A 436 10.59 23.76 -40.75
N ASN A 437 11.27 24.72 -40.13
CA ASN A 437 11.83 24.54 -38.79
C ASN A 437 10.71 24.52 -37.72
N ILE A 438 10.80 23.61 -36.76
CA ILE A 438 9.81 23.47 -35.67
C ILE A 438 9.56 24.78 -34.88
N GLY A 439 10.53 25.68 -34.82
CA GLY A 439 10.43 26.97 -34.13
C GLY A 439 9.38 27.92 -34.72
N VAL A 440 9.03 27.77 -36.00
CA VAL A 440 8.03 28.64 -36.66
C VAL A 440 6.60 28.09 -36.63
N HIS A 441 6.41 26.89 -36.07
CA HIS A 441 5.11 26.25 -36.00
C HIS A 441 4.16 27.05 -35.10
N CYS A 442 2.89 27.18 -35.47
CA CYS A 442 1.90 27.76 -34.57
C CYS A 442 1.58 26.80 -33.40
N PRO A 443 1.23 27.33 -32.22
CA PRO A 443 0.69 26.51 -31.13
C PRO A 443 -0.78 26.16 -31.39
N PHE A 444 -1.19 24.95 -31.04
CA PHE A 444 -2.60 24.57 -30.97
C PHE A 444 -3.20 25.04 -29.64
N ARG A 445 -4.39 25.63 -29.70
CA ARG A 445 -5.13 26.10 -28.53
C ARG A 445 -5.57 24.90 -27.66
N PRO A 446 -5.63 25.06 -26.32
CA PRO A 446 -6.09 24.00 -25.40
C PRO A 446 -7.63 23.88 -25.39
N ASP A 447 -8.25 23.82 -26.58
CA ASP A 447 -9.67 23.55 -26.79
C ASP A 447 -9.86 22.19 -27.48
N PRO A 448 -11.06 21.57 -27.41
CA PRO A 448 -11.26 20.21 -27.91
C PRO A 448 -10.87 20.04 -29.38
N THR A 449 -11.21 21.02 -30.23
CA THR A 449 -11.00 20.93 -31.68
C THR A 449 -9.53 21.09 -32.02
N SER A 450 -8.89 22.15 -31.53
CA SER A 450 -7.48 22.44 -31.81
C SER A 450 -6.55 21.38 -31.23
N PHE A 451 -6.82 20.92 -30.00
CA PHE A 451 -6.02 19.87 -29.37
C PHE A 451 -6.12 18.55 -30.13
N GLN A 452 -7.34 18.13 -30.50
CA GLN A 452 -7.54 16.91 -31.29
C GLN A 452 -6.89 17.01 -32.68
N LEU A 453 -6.85 18.21 -33.30
CA LEU A 453 -6.13 18.40 -34.55
C LEU A 453 -4.62 18.16 -34.39
N SER A 454 -4.02 18.58 -33.27
CA SER A 454 -2.60 18.28 -32.99
C SER A 454 -2.31 16.78 -32.93
N ILE A 455 -3.27 15.96 -32.45
CA ILE A 455 -3.15 14.51 -32.41
C ILE A 455 -3.42 13.90 -33.79
N THR A 456 -4.42 14.40 -34.49
CA THR A 456 -4.77 14.00 -35.87
C THR A 456 -3.57 14.17 -36.79
N ILE A 457 -2.83 15.28 -36.66
CA ILE A 457 -1.61 15.49 -37.43
C ILE A 457 -0.59 14.39 -37.19
N ARG A 458 -0.41 13.96 -35.94
CA ARG A 458 0.50 12.85 -35.64
C ARG A 458 0.01 11.52 -36.17
N ARG A 459 -1.27 11.22 -35.95
CA ARG A 459 -1.93 9.99 -36.40
C ARG A 459 -1.78 9.82 -37.91
N ASP A 460 -1.99 10.89 -38.66
CA ASP A 460 -2.05 10.86 -40.12
C ASP A 460 -0.70 11.17 -40.80
N PHE A 461 0.33 11.56 -40.03
CA PHE A 461 1.66 11.75 -40.57
C PHE A 461 2.23 10.42 -41.11
N PRO A 462 2.90 10.41 -42.28
CA PRO A 462 3.40 9.17 -42.91
C PRO A 462 4.50 8.43 -42.12
N SER A 463 5.03 9.04 -41.07
CA SER A 463 6.16 8.58 -40.28
C SER A 463 5.85 8.76 -38.79
N ASP A 464 6.35 7.86 -37.93
CA ASP A 464 6.32 8.03 -36.47
C ASP A 464 7.41 9.01 -35.98
N VAL A 465 8.37 9.34 -36.85
CA VAL A 465 9.32 10.43 -36.69
C VAL A 465 8.80 11.64 -37.47
N ILE A 466 8.30 12.64 -36.73
CA ILE A 466 7.70 13.86 -37.29
C ILE A 466 8.72 14.98 -37.17
N LEU A 467 9.31 15.37 -38.30
CA LEU A 467 10.33 16.42 -38.38
C LEU A 467 11.56 16.16 -37.49
N GLY A 468 11.97 14.90 -37.38
CA GLY A 468 13.13 14.47 -36.59
C GLY A 468 12.82 14.03 -35.16
N TYR A 469 11.57 14.17 -34.70
CA TYR A 469 11.19 13.87 -33.31
C TYR A 469 10.15 12.77 -33.22
N ARG A 470 10.32 11.91 -32.20
CA ARG A 470 9.43 10.78 -31.89
C ARG A 470 8.41 11.12 -30.81
N HIS A 471 8.62 12.20 -30.06
CA HIS A 471 7.70 12.73 -29.07
C HIS A 471 6.87 13.89 -29.62
N ASN A 472 5.76 14.18 -28.95
CA ASN A 472 5.04 15.44 -29.06
C ASN A 472 5.40 16.36 -27.89
N GLU A 473 4.93 17.60 -27.93
CA GLU A 473 5.15 18.54 -26.86
C GLU A 473 3.88 19.30 -26.51
N ILE A 474 3.53 19.29 -25.23
CA ILE A 474 2.50 20.14 -24.65
C ILE A 474 3.13 21.01 -23.57
N THR A 475 2.57 22.20 -23.37
CA THR A 475 3.08 23.15 -22.36
C THR A 475 2.01 23.43 -21.33
N MET A 476 2.37 23.28 -20.06
CA MET A 476 1.54 23.63 -18.90
C MET A 476 2.06 24.88 -18.22
N LYS A 477 1.16 25.63 -17.60
CA LYS A 477 1.53 26.75 -16.74
C LYS A 477 2.34 26.25 -15.53
N PRO A 478 3.45 26.91 -15.15
CA PRO A 478 4.15 26.62 -13.92
C PRO A 478 3.25 26.79 -12.69
N TRP A 479 3.50 26.01 -11.65
CA TRP A 479 2.84 26.10 -10.35
C TRP A 479 3.77 26.70 -9.28
N PRO A 480 3.25 27.14 -8.12
CA PRO A 480 4.11 27.59 -7.03
C PRO A 480 5.11 26.50 -6.61
N PRO A 481 6.37 26.82 -6.28
CA PRO A 481 7.30 25.81 -5.77
C PRO A 481 6.89 25.31 -4.39
N ASN A 482 7.45 24.16 -3.97
CA ASN A 482 7.33 23.59 -2.62
C ASN A 482 5.90 23.18 -2.22
N ILE A 483 5.10 22.69 -3.17
CA ILE A 483 3.75 22.16 -2.91
C ILE A 483 3.53 20.71 -3.39
N PRO A 484 4.50 19.77 -3.26
CA PRO A 484 4.39 18.43 -3.84
C PRO A 484 3.09 17.70 -3.48
N ALA A 485 2.63 17.82 -2.23
CA ALA A 485 1.39 17.18 -1.76
C ALA A 485 0.09 17.75 -2.36
N LYS A 486 0.14 18.93 -3.02
CA LYS A 486 -1.00 19.54 -3.71
C LYS A 486 -1.02 19.20 -5.20
N LEU A 487 0.09 18.74 -5.77
CA LEU A 487 0.18 18.40 -7.19
C LEU A 487 -0.55 17.09 -7.50
N PRO A 488 -1.17 16.96 -8.67
CA PRO A 488 -1.79 15.71 -9.11
C PRO A 488 -0.74 14.74 -9.66
N LEU A 489 0.32 14.48 -8.90
CA LEU A 489 1.31 13.47 -9.25
C LEU A 489 0.69 12.08 -9.09
N GLU A 490 0.92 11.21 -10.07
CA GLU A 490 0.39 9.84 -10.07
C GLU A 490 1.50 8.79 -9.91
N ALA A 491 2.65 9.01 -10.53
CA ALA A 491 3.77 8.08 -10.51
C ALA A 491 5.11 8.77 -10.85
N PHE A 492 6.20 8.12 -10.48
CA PHE A 492 7.54 8.41 -11.01
C PHE A 492 7.85 7.48 -12.18
N VAL A 493 8.72 7.93 -13.09
CA VAL A 493 9.05 7.24 -14.33
C VAL A 493 10.46 6.72 -14.29
N ALA A 494 10.65 5.48 -14.76
CA ALA A 494 11.93 4.93 -15.15
C ALA A 494 11.88 4.41 -16.59
N VAL A 495 12.73 4.94 -17.47
CA VAL A 495 12.93 4.46 -18.83
C VAL A 495 14.29 3.76 -18.91
N GLY A 496 14.28 2.47 -19.27
CA GLY A 496 15.49 1.63 -19.20
C GLY A 496 15.86 1.30 -17.76
N ASN A 497 17.15 1.19 -17.46
CA ASN A 497 17.68 0.67 -16.19
C ASN A 497 18.05 1.77 -15.18
N VAL A 498 17.22 2.81 -15.04
CA VAL A 498 17.49 4.00 -14.20
C VAL A 498 16.77 3.96 -12.84
N PHE A 499 16.62 2.75 -12.27
CA PHE A 499 15.84 2.55 -11.05
C PHE A 499 16.47 3.15 -9.80
N ALA A 500 17.81 3.22 -9.72
CA ALA A 500 18.49 3.88 -8.60
C ALA A 500 18.10 5.37 -8.54
N ASP A 501 18.15 6.04 -9.69
CA ASP A 501 17.77 7.44 -9.85
C ASP A 501 16.27 7.66 -9.58
N ALA A 502 15.40 6.79 -10.10
CA ALA A 502 13.97 6.86 -9.83
C ALA A 502 13.63 6.68 -8.33
N ARG A 503 14.38 5.82 -7.62
CA ARG A 503 14.26 5.64 -6.17
C ARG A 503 14.67 6.88 -5.39
N ILE A 504 15.69 7.63 -5.84
CA ILE A 504 16.06 8.91 -5.22
C ILE A 504 14.91 9.91 -5.32
N ILE A 505 14.24 9.98 -6.48
CA ILE A 505 13.07 10.86 -6.67
C ILE A 505 11.91 10.42 -5.76
N GLN A 506 11.62 9.12 -5.73
CA GLN A 506 10.57 8.53 -4.90
C GLN A 506 10.83 8.81 -3.41
N GLN A 507 12.05 8.60 -2.94
CA GLN A 507 12.46 8.87 -1.56
C GLN A 507 12.28 10.36 -1.24
N GLY A 508 12.78 11.25 -2.08
CA GLY A 508 12.66 12.69 -1.83
C GLY A 508 11.20 13.16 -1.76
N TYR A 509 10.31 12.61 -2.59
CA TYR A 509 8.88 12.93 -2.51
C TYR A 509 8.25 12.40 -1.22
N PHE A 510 8.61 11.17 -0.83
CA PHE A 510 8.17 10.57 0.42
C PHE A 510 8.66 11.38 1.64
N ASP A 511 9.92 11.80 1.66
CA ASP A 511 10.47 12.66 2.72
C ASP A 511 9.75 14.01 2.79
N ALA A 512 9.39 14.58 1.63
CA ALA A 512 8.72 15.88 1.56
C ALA A 512 7.23 15.85 1.91
N THR A 513 6.57 14.68 1.86
CA THR A 513 5.10 14.59 1.95
C THR A 513 4.56 13.54 2.91
N GLY A 514 5.38 12.57 3.31
CA GLY A 514 4.94 11.33 3.95
C GLY A 514 4.10 10.42 3.05
N ARG A 515 3.90 10.75 1.76
CA ARG A 515 3.07 10.00 0.82
C ARG A 515 3.92 9.17 -0.12
N PHE A 516 3.43 7.99 -0.46
CA PHE A 516 4.07 7.09 -1.40
C PHE A 516 3.45 7.23 -2.80
N LEU A 517 4.29 7.29 -3.84
CA LEU A 517 3.88 7.19 -5.24
C LEU A 517 4.74 6.12 -5.92
N PRO A 518 4.17 5.25 -6.77
CA PRO A 518 4.92 4.18 -7.39
C PRO A 518 5.87 4.69 -8.49
N ILE A 519 6.98 3.99 -8.66
CA ILE A 519 7.82 4.04 -9.85
C ILE A 519 7.22 3.09 -10.88
N ILE A 520 6.96 3.62 -12.07
CA ILE A 520 6.44 2.90 -13.24
C ILE A 520 7.53 2.83 -14.31
N ARG A 521 7.79 1.63 -14.80
CA ARG A 521 8.63 1.40 -15.98
C ARG A 521 7.84 1.88 -17.20
N VAL A 522 8.45 2.74 -18.00
CA VAL A 522 7.83 3.28 -19.22
C VAL A 522 8.60 2.80 -20.44
N ASN A 523 7.94 2.03 -21.31
CA ASN A 523 8.46 1.61 -22.60
C ASN A 523 7.46 1.94 -23.72
N VAL A 524 7.60 3.13 -24.30
CA VAL A 524 6.64 3.66 -25.30
C VAL A 524 6.68 2.97 -26.66
N THR A 525 7.64 2.07 -26.91
CA THR A 525 7.71 1.26 -28.14
C THR A 525 7.20 -0.17 -27.92
N ALA A 526 6.81 -0.53 -26.70
CA ALA A 526 6.20 -1.82 -26.40
C ALA A 526 4.76 -1.91 -26.92
N ALA A 527 4.19 -3.12 -26.87
CA ALA A 527 2.75 -3.30 -27.06
C ALA A 527 1.97 -2.44 -26.03
N PRO A 528 0.75 -1.95 -26.36
CA PRO A 528 -0.01 -1.04 -25.49
C PRO A 528 -0.15 -1.49 -24.02
N THR A 529 -0.37 -2.78 -23.79
CA THR A 529 -0.50 -3.37 -22.44
C THR A 529 0.82 -3.54 -21.69
N GLN A 530 1.94 -3.17 -22.31
CA GLN A 530 3.31 -3.30 -21.79
C GLN A 530 4.06 -1.97 -21.76
N ILE A 531 3.38 -0.85 -22.06
CA ILE A 531 3.98 0.48 -21.99
C ILE A 531 4.24 0.89 -20.54
N PHE A 532 3.30 0.62 -19.63
CA PHE A 532 3.38 0.95 -18.21
C PHE A 532 3.44 -0.34 -17.40
N ILE A 533 4.61 -0.64 -16.84
CA ILE A 533 4.81 -1.82 -16.01
C ILE A 533 5.19 -1.38 -14.61
N TYR A 534 4.43 -1.86 -13.63
CA TYR A 534 4.79 -1.76 -12.23
C TYR A 534 5.55 -3.01 -11.79
N ALA A 535 6.66 -2.81 -11.09
CA ALA A 535 7.40 -3.88 -10.44
C ALA A 535 7.65 -3.50 -8.97
N PRO A 536 7.16 -4.29 -7.99
CA PRO A 536 7.38 -4.01 -6.58
C PRO A 536 8.86 -3.89 -6.21
N GLY A 537 9.73 -4.71 -6.79
CA GLY A 537 11.17 -4.68 -6.54
C GLY A 537 11.87 -3.37 -6.96
N ASP A 538 11.22 -2.51 -7.75
CA ASP A 538 11.79 -1.20 -8.13
C ASP A 538 11.57 -0.14 -7.05
N GLN A 539 10.68 -0.38 -6.09
CA GLN A 539 10.26 0.62 -5.12
C GLN A 539 11.21 0.71 -3.92
N ILE A 540 11.31 1.89 -3.30
CA ILE A 540 12.04 2.08 -2.03
C ILE A 540 11.43 1.25 -0.88
N GLY A 541 10.11 1.07 -0.87
CA GLY A 541 9.41 0.27 0.14
C GLY A 541 9.64 -1.24 0.02
N ALA A 542 10.27 -1.70 -1.06
CA ALA A 542 10.63 -3.10 -1.26
C ALA A 542 12.13 -3.39 -1.04
N GLN A 543 12.95 -2.37 -0.75
CA GLN A 543 14.39 -2.52 -0.51
C GLN A 543 14.70 -2.95 0.92
#